data_AF-A0A958L9L5-F1
#
_entry.id   AF-A0A958L9L5-F1
#
_cell.length_a   1.000
_cell.length_b   1.000
_cell.length_c   1.000
_cell.angle_alpha   90.00
_cell.angle_beta   90.00
_cell.angle_gamma   90.00
#
_symmetry.space_group_name_H-M   'P 1'
#
loop_
_entity.id
_entity.type
_entity.pdbx_description
1 polymer ?
#
loop_
_entity_poly.entity_id
_entity_poly.type
_entity_poly.pdbx_seq_one_letter_code
_entity_poly.pdbx_strand_id
1 'polypeptide(L)'
;MFYKYFFSLILLFITFNSTAHAKNVCNRTLHVRNEIVRITKKSCNEITDQDLAKVTVLSLRSSSYQEGDFEGLSSLKWLSINNSYLSSLPEGIFKGLSSLMRLDLNDNQLRSLPEGIFNGLISLGMIDLSNNKLRNLPKGIFNGLSSLEELYLSDNKLMSLPDGIFNDLSSLIWLSVSKNELITLPEGIFNGLSFLEELSLNENHLKDLSEEVFDGLSSLKRLYLSDNKLRNLPKGIFNGLNTLV
;
A
#
# COMPACT_ATOMS: atom_id res chain seq x y z
N MET A 1 21.09 -54.12 -49.89
CA MET A 1 21.72 -53.21 -48.89
C MET A 1 20.63 -52.33 -48.30
N PHE A 2 20.48 -52.05 -47.00
CA PHE A 2 20.87 -52.66 -45.73
C PHE A 2 20.06 -51.88 -44.66
N TYR A 3 19.28 -52.59 -43.83
CA TYR A 3 18.84 -52.35 -42.44
C TYR A 3 18.72 -50.94 -41.76
N LYS A 4 17.58 -50.80 -41.02
CA LYS A 4 17.35 -50.13 -39.69
C LYS A 4 17.53 -48.61 -39.62
N TYR A 5 16.66 -47.81 -38.97
CA TYR A 5 16.27 -47.87 -37.55
C TYR A 5 14.89 -47.26 -37.27
N PHE A 6 14.16 -47.94 -36.38
CA PHE A 6 13.18 -47.38 -35.44
C PHE A 6 13.75 -46.16 -34.69
N PHE A 7 12.99 -45.07 -34.55
CA PHE A 7 12.92 -44.36 -33.27
C PHE A 7 11.57 -43.62 -33.14
N SER A 8 10.84 -44.09 -32.13
CA SER A 8 9.64 -43.52 -31.52
C SER A 8 9.78 -42.02 -31.27
N LEU A 9 8.91 -41.20 -31.88
CA LEU A 9 8.73 -39.80 -31.49
C LEU A 9 7.84 -39.76 -30.23
N ILE A 10 8.44 -40.06 -29.08
CA ILE A 10 7.97 -39.52 -27.80
C ILE A 10 8.40 -38.05 -27.83
N LEU A 11 7.53 -37.17 -28.34
CA LEU A 11 7.62 -35.79 -27.90
C LEU A 11 6.88 -35.73 -26.57
N LEU A 12 7.68 -35.62 -25.51
CA LEU A 12 7.27 -35.34 -24.16
C LEU A 12 6.16 -34.30 -24.17
N PHE A 13 5.03 -34.64 -23.53
CA PHE A 13 4.28 -33.64 -22.79
C PHE A 13 5.27 -33.00 -21.82
N ILE A 14 5.83 -31.84 -22.21
CA ILE A 14 6.29 -30.88 -21.22
C ILE A 14 5.01 -30.45 -20.53
N THR A 15 4.65 -31.18 -19.48
CA THR A 15 3.85 -30.57 -18.42
C THR A 15 4.64 -29.34 -18.02
N PHE A 16 4.07 -28.16 -18.27
CA PHE A 16 4.49 -26.94 -17.61
C PHE A 16 4.43 -27.26 -16.12
N ASN A 17 5.55 -27.62 -15.54
CA ASN A 17 5.67 -27.96 -14.14
C ASN A 17 5.63 -26.63 -13.37
N SER A 18 4.43 -26.08 -13.22
CA SER A 18 4.13 -24.82 -12.52
C SER A 18 4.55 -24.92 -11.05
N THR A 19 5.82 -24.64 -10.74
CA THR A 19 6.35 -25.05 -9.43
C THR A 19 7.52 -24.21 -8.89
N ALA A 20 7.63 -22.93 -9.21
CA ALA A 20 8.61 -22.09 -8.50
C ALA A 20 8.04 -21.59 -7.16
N HIS A 21 6.88 -20.93 -7.18
CA HIS A 21 6.32 -20.26 -6.00
C HIS A 21 5.54 -21.23 -5.10
N ALA A 22 4.80 -22.18 -5.70
CA ALA A 22 4.01 -23.15 -4.97
C ALA A 22 4.83 -24.12 -4.09
N LYS A 23 6.09 -24.41 -4.48
CA LYS A 23 6.98 -25.30 -3.70
C LYS A 23 7.39 -24.73 -2.34
N ASN A 24 7.18 -23.43 -2.11
CA ASN A 24 7.64 -22.75 -0.91
C ASN A 24 6.53 -22.43 0.10
N VAL A 25 5.28 -22.84 -0.12
CA VAL A 25 4.18 -22.54 0.82
C VAL A 25 4.46 -23.10 2.23
N CYS A 26 5.09 -24.27 2.32
CA CYS A 26 5.47 -24.84 3.62
C CYS A 26 6.53 -24.02 4.38
N ASN A 27 7.33 -23.20 3.68
CA ASN A 27 8.42 -22.40 4.25
C ASN A 27 7.99 -21.02 4.74
N ARG A 28 6.76 -20.60 4.41
CA ARG A 28 6.18 -19.33 4.88
C ARG A 28 6.00 -19.34 6.38
N THR A 29 5.86 -18.16 6.97
CA THR A 29 5.52 -18.04 8.39
C THR A 29 4.24 -18.81 8.72
N LEU A 30 4.16 -19.34 9.94
CA LEU A 30 3.11 -20.28 10.36
C LEU A 30 1.70 -19.75 10.06
N HIS A 31 1.44 -18.48 10.38
CA HIS A 31 0.12 -17.86 10.18
C HIS A 31 -0.25 -17.77 8.71
N VAL A 32 0.69 -17.33 7.85
CA VAL A 32 0.48 -17.22 6.41
C VAL A 32 0.23 -18.61 5.80
N ARG A 33 1.09 -19.58 6.13
CA ARG A 33 0.95 -20.96 5.66
C ARG A 33 -0.39 -21.56 6.07
N ASN A 34 -0.76 -21.44 7.34
CA ASN A 34 -2.00 -22.03 7.86
C ASN A 34 -3.22 -21.41 7.20
N GLU A 35 -3.21 -20.11 6.96
CA GLU A 35 -4.33 -19.43 6.31
C GLU A 35 -4.47 -19.82 4.83
N ILE A 36 -3.36 -19.95 4.10
CA ILE A 36 -3.38 -20.44 2.72
C ILE A 36 -3.87 -21.90 2.67
N VAL A 37 -3.39 -22.76 3.57
CA VAL A 37 -3.87 -24.15 3.70
C VAL A 37 -5.37 -24.20 3.99
N ARG A 38 -5.87 -23.32 4.87
CA ARG A 38 -7.30 -23.20 5.20
C ARG A 38 -8.13 -22.80 3.97
N ILE A 39 -7.68 -21.82 3.20
CA ILE A 39 -8.39 -21.31 2.01
C ILE A 39 -8.38 -22.35 0.89
N THR A 40 -7.23 -22.95 0.62
CA THR A 40 -7.05 -23.90 -0.49
C THR A 40 -7.57 -25.30 -0.18
N LYS A 41 -7.74 -25.64 1.11
CA LYS A 41 -8.09 -26.98 1.60
C LYS A 41 -7.12 -28.06 1.11
N LYS A 42 -5.85 -27.70 0.96
CA LYS A 42 -4.76 -28.59 0.54
C LYS A 42 -3.62 -28.52 1.53
N SER A 43 -2.88 -29.62 1.66
CA SER A 43 -1.64 -29.63 2.44
C SER A 43 -0.63 -28.68 1.82
N CYS A 44 0.24 -28.05 2.61
CA CYS A 44 1.14 -27.01 2.09
C CYS A 44 2.07 -27.48 0.95
N ASN A 45 2.38 -28.77 0.91
CA ASN A 45 3.19 -29.44 -0.11
C ASN A 45 2.42 -29.84 -1.38
N GLU A 46 1.10 -29.74 -1.37
CA GLU A 46 0.19 -30.09 -2.48
C GLU A 46 -0.39 -28.85 -3.19
N ILE A 47 -0.16 -27.66 -2.63
CA ILE A 47 -0.61 -26.40 -3.20
C ILE A 47 0.18 -26.12 -4.48
N THR A 48 -0.53 -25.68 -5.52
CA THR A 48 0.03 -25.31 -6.83
C THR A 48 -0.12 -23.81 -7.09
N ASP A 49 0.54 -23.29 -8.14
CA ASP A 49 0.38 -21.89 -8.54
C ASP A 49 -1.09 -21.58 -8.92
N GLN A 50 -1.82 -22.57 -9.48
CA GLN A 50 -3.24 -22.44 -9.78
C GLN A 50 -4.12 -22.35 -8.52
N ASP A 51 -3.69 -22.93 -7.41
CA ASP A 51 -4.39 -22.81 -6.13
C ASP A 51 -4.09 -21.45 -5.49
N LEU A 52 -2.83 -20.98 -5.55
CA LEU A 52 -2.44 -19.64 -5.08
C LEU A 52 -3.19 -18.54 -5.85
N ALA A 53 -3.41 -18.71 -7.16
CA ALA A 53 -4.19 -17.78 -7.97
C ALA A 53 -5.66 -17.65 -7.55
N LYS A 54 -6.20 -18.60 -6.77
CA LYS A 54 -7.57 -18.51 -6.22
C LYS A 54 -7.63 -17.72 -4.91
N VAL A 55 -6.49 -17.43 -4.29
CA VAL A 55 -6.42 -16.66 -3.03
C VAL A 55 -6.51 -15.17 -3.38
N THR A 56 -7.73 -14.62 -3.32
CA THR A 56 -7.98 -13.20 -3.64
C THR A 56 -8.10 -12.30 -2.42
N VAL A 57 -8.30 -12.86 -1.23
CA VAL A 57 -8.38 -12.13 0.04
C VAL A 57 -7.58 -12.89 1.09
N LEU A 58 -6.79 -12.16 1.88
CA LEU A 58 -6.02 -12.71 2.97
C LEU A 58 -6.09 -11.74 4.16
N SER A 59 -6.60 -12.23 5.29
CA SER A 59 -6.62 -11.49 6.56
C SER A 59 -5.82 -12.26 7.59
N LEU A 60 -4.82 -11.61 8.17
CA LEU A 60 -3.82 -12.22 9.01
C LEU A 60 -3.65 -11.42 10.29
N ARG A 61 -3.45 -12.13 11.39
CA ARG A 61 -3.09 -11.55 12.67
C ARG A 61 -1.81 -12.24 13.17
N SER A 62 -0.66 -11.67 12.83
CA SER A 62 0.66 -12.17 13.23
C SER A 62 1.60 -11.00 13.48
N SER A 63 2.37 -11.07 14.54
CA SER A 63 3.36 -10.03 14.89
C SER A 63 4.68 -10.16 14.13
N SER A 64 4.79 -11.11 13.21
CA SER A 64 5.98 -11.34 12.40
C SER A 64 5.63 -11.96 11.05
N TYR A 65 6.38 -11.51 10.04
CA TYR A 65 6.35 -11.94 8.64
C TYR A 65 7.79 -12.03 8.12
N GLN A 66 7.99 -12.76 7.03
CA GLN A 66 9.29 -12.84 6.35
C GLN A 66 9.14 -12.55 4.86
N GLU A 67 10.24 -12.16 4.21
CA GLU A 67 10.28 -12.02 2.76
C GLU A 67 9.80 -13.31 2.07
N GLY A 68 8.97 -13.16 1.04
CA GLY A 68 8.40 -14.29 0.30
C GLY A 68 7.11 -14.88 0.88
N ASP A 69 6.64 -14.40 2.04
CA ASP A 69 5.36 -14.88 2.62
C ASP A 69 4.18 -14.73 1.66
N PHE A 70 4.16 -13.68 0.82
CA PHE A 70 3.09 -13.43 -0.14
C PHE A 70 3.46 -13.75 -1.59
N GLU A 71 4.62 -14.38 -1.83
CA GLU A 71 5.09 -14.67 -3.18
C GLU A 71 4.11 -15.59 -3.93
N GLY A 72 3.91 -15.34 -5.22
CA GLY A 72 2.99 -16.12 -6.06
C GLY A 72 1.50 -15.84 -5.83
N LEU A 73 1.11 -15.01 -4.86
CA LEU A 73 -0.28 -14.57 -4.66
C LEU A 73 -0.66 -13.43 -5.63
N SER A 74 -0.37 -13.60 -6.92
CA SER A 74 -0.52 -12.55 -7.95
C SER A 74 -1.95 -12.07 -8.18
N SER A 75 -2.94 -12.86 -7.74
CA SER A 75 -4.38 -12.56 -7.83
C SER A 75 -4.96 -12.02 -6.52
N LEU A 76 -4.13 -11.80 -5.50
CA LEU A 76 -4.56 -11.22 -4.22
C LEU A 76 -5.03 -9.78 -4.44
N LYS A 77 -6.27 -9.49 -4.06
CA LYS A 77 -6.91 -8.17 -4.18
C LYS A 77 -6.97 -7.43 -2.86
N TRP A 78 -7.09 -8.15 -1.76
CA TRP A 78 -7.14 -7.54 -0.42
C TRP A 78 -6.24 -8.29 0.54
N LEU A 79 -5.29 -7.56 1.11
CA LEU A 79 -4.42 -8.01 2.20
C LEU A 79 -4.70 -7.16 3.44
N SER A 80 -5.10 -7.81 4.52
CA SER A 80 -5.34 -7.18 5.81
C SER A 80 -4.41 -7.76 6.86
N ILE A 81 -3.55 -6.90 7.42
CA ILE A 81 -2.59 -7.22 8.48
C ILE A 81 -2.76 -6.20 9.62
N ASN A 82 -4.01 -5.82 9.91
CA ASN A 82 -4.31 -4.84 10.93
C ASN A 82 -4.28 -5.45 12.34
N ASN A 83 -4.09 -4.62 13.37
CA ASN A 83 -4.12 -5.02 14.78
C ASN A 83 -3.26 -6.26 15.08
N SER A 84 -2.03 -6.24 14.59
CA SER A 84 -1.09 -7.37 14.62
C SER A 84 0.14 -7.10 15.48
N TYR A 85 0.18 -5.96 16.20
CA TYR A 85 1.32 -5.54 17.02
C TYR A 85 2.65 -5.49 16.23
N LEU A 86 2.60 -5.33 14.91
CA LEU A 86 3.80 -5.31 14.06
C LEU A 86 4.66 -4.09 14.37
N SER A 87 5.94 -4.31 14.66
CA SER A 87 6.91 -3.23 14.84
C SER A 87 7.66 -2.84 13.56
N SER A 88 7.71 -3.75 12.59
CA SER A 88 8.44 -3.59 11.32
C SER A 88 7.87 -4.53 10.26
N LEU A 89 8.14 -4.22 9.00
CA LEU A 89 7.85 -5.08 7.85
C LEU A 89 9.17 -5.50 7.17
N PRO A 90 9.30 -6.75 6.70
CA PRO A 90 10.45 -7.15 5.88
C PRO A 90 10.50 -6.37 4.56
N GLU A 91 11.71 -6.18 4.02
CA GLU A 91 11.89 -5.67 2.67
C GLU A 91 11.21 -6.57 1.64
N GLY A 92 10.63 -5.97 0.59
CA GLY A 92 10.03 -6.73 -0.50
C GLY A 92 8.82 -7.60 -0.12
N ILE A 93 8.25 -7.46 1.08
CA ILE A 93 7.17 -8.33 1.58
C ILE A 93 5.96 -8.39 0.63
N PHE A 94 5.65 -7.30 -0.09
CA PHE A 94 4.52 -7.23 -1.04
C PHE A 94 4.92 -7.43 -2.51
N LYS A 95 6.15 -7.85 -2.78
CA LYS A 95 6.65 -8.04 -4.15
C LYS A 95 5.77 -9.03 -4.93
N GLY A 96 5.36 -8.64 -6.13
CA GLY A 96 4.57 -9.47 -7.03
C GLY A 96 3.06 -9.45 -6.80
N LEU A 97 2.56 -8.65 -5.85
CA LEU A 97 1.12 -8.47 -5.61
C LEU A 97 0.49 -7.42 -6.55
N SER A 98 0.70 -7.56 -7.86
CA SER A 98 0.30 -6.55 -8.86
C SER A 98 -1.21 -6.33 -8.97
N SER A 99 -2.03 -7.29 -8.50
CA SER A 99 -3.50 -7.18 -8.45
C SER A 99 -4.05 -6.66 -7.12
N LEU A 100 -3.17 -6.30 -6.17
CA LEU A 100 -3.59 -5.85 -4.85
C LEU A 100 -4.29 -4.48 -4.98
N MET A 101 -5.52 -4.42 -4.50
CA MET A 101 -6.39 -3.24 -4.54
C MET A 101 -6.50 -2.56 -3.18
N ARG A 102 -6.44 -3.34 -2.10
CA ARG A 102 -6.56 -2.85 -0.73
C ARG A 102 -5.49 -3.46 0.17
N LEU A 103 -4.81 -2.58 0.90
CA LEU A 103 -3.82 -2.95 1.90
C LEU A 103 -4.13 -2.27 3.24
N ASP A 104 -4.54 -3.07 4.23
CA ASP A 104 -4.76 -2.59 5.59
C ASP A 104 -3.57 -2.96 6.48
N LEU A 105 -2.85 -1.95 6.98
CA LEU A 105 -1.72 -2.04 7.91
C LEU A 105 -1.97 -1.24 9.20
N ASN A 106 -3.20 -0.79 9.41
CA ASN A 106 -3.60 0.02 10.56
C ASN A 106 -3.55 -0.72 11.90
N ASP A 107 -3.58 0.05 12.99
CA ASP A 107 -3.57 -0.45 14.36
C ASP A 107 -2.36 -1.35 14.68
N ASN A 108 -1.19 -1.00 14.15
CA ASN A 108 0.07 -1.69 14.42
C ASN A 108 1.01 -0.80 15.25
N GLN A 109 2.29 -1.16 15.28
CA GLN A 109 3.34 -0.40 15.99
C GLN A 109 4.49 -0.04 15.05
N LEU A 110 4.23 0.07 13.75
CA LEU A 110 5.24 0.34 12.75
C LEU A 110 5.89 1.70 13.03
N ARG A 111 7.22 1.71 13.15
CA ARG A 111 7.99 2.93 13.41
C ARG A 111 8.58 3.54 12.14
N SER A 112 8.76 2.71 11.12
CA SER A 112 9.26 3.05 9.80
C SER A 112 8.71 2.06 8.78
N LEU A 113 8.80 2.44 7.51
CA LEU A 113 8.52 1.55 6.37
C LEU A 113 9.82 1.34 5.58
N PRO A 114 10.08 0.12 5.10
CA PRO A 114 11.15 -0.13 4.12
C PRO A 114 11.00 0.73 2.87
N GLU A 115 12.12 1.11 2.25
CA GLU A 115 12.12 1.84 0.98
C GLU A 115 11.46 0.99 -0.13
N GLY A 116 10.65 1.63 -0.96
CA GLY A 116 10.01 0.95 -2.09
C GLY A 116 9.06 -0.19 -1.72
N ILE A 117 8.56 -0.25 -0.48
CA ILE A 117 7.69 -1.35 -0.03
C ILE A 117 6.41 -1.52 -0.87
N PHE A 118 5.96 -0.45 -1.54
CA PHE A 118 4.78 -0.45 -2.42
C PHE A 118 5.13 -0.53 -3.92
N ASN A 119 6.40 -0.72 -4.28
CA ASN A 119 6.81 -0.76 -5.69
C ASN A 119 6.13 -1.91 -6.45
N GLY A 120 5.54 -1.57 -7.59
CA GLY A 120 4.86 -2.55 -8.47
C GLY A 120 3.44 -2.91 -8.07
N LEU A 121 2.90 -2.29 -7.01
CA LEU A 121 1.50 -2.46 -6.58
C LEU A 121 0.55 -1.56 -7.39
N ILE A 122 0.61 -1.66 -8.72
CA ILE A 122 -0.02 -0.74 -9.69
C ILE A 122 -1.56 -0.67 -9.62
N SER A 123 -2.20 -1.66 -8.98
CA SER A 123 -3.65 -1.75 -8.84
C SER A 123 -4.17 -1.25 -7.49
N LEU A 124 -3.28 -0.77 -6.59
CA LEU A 124 -3.71 -0.32 -5.26
C LEU A 124 -4.64 0.88 -5.39
N GLY A 125 -5.84 0.73 -4.85
CA GLY A 125 -6.84 1.79 -4.69
C GLY A 125 -6.90 2.32 -3.25
N MET A 126 -6.53 1.52 -2.26
CA MET A 126 -6.57 1.93 -0.84
C MET A 126 -5.34 1.44 -0.06
N ILE A 127 -4.73 2.35 0.69
CA ILE A 127 -3.73 2.04 1.72
C ILE A 127 -4.18 2.64 3.05
N ASP A 128 -4.27 1.81 4.08
CA ASP A 128 -4.49 2.25 5.45
C ASP A 128 -3.26 1.96 6.33
N LEU A 129 -2.57 3.03 6.74
CA LEU A 129 -1.42 3.03 7.65
C LEU A 129 -1.76 3.74 8.97
N SER A 130 -3.03 4.00 9.25
CA SER A 130 -3.45 4.73 10.43
C SER A 130 -3.14 4.01 11.76
N ASN A 131 -3.13 4.73 12.88
CA ASN A 131 -2.89 4.17 14.22
C ASN A 131 -1.59 3.35 14.29
N ASN A 132 -0.48 3.95 13.85
CA ASN A 132 0.86 3.37 13.91
C ASN A 132 1.80 4.31 14.69
N LYS A 133 3.12 4.10 14.59
CA LYS A 133 4.13 4.92 15.27
C LYS A 133 5.13 5.50 14.28
N LEU A 134 4.71 5.73 13.03
CA LEU A 134 5.56 6.20 11.94
C LEU A 134 6.04 7.61 12.26
N ARG A 135 7.36 7.80 12.27
CA ARG A 135 7.98 9.12 12.51
C ARG A 135 8.36 9.85 11.24
N ASN A 136 8.70 9.10 10.21
CA ASN A 136 9.07 9.59 8.89
C ASN A 136 8.56 8.60 7.83
N LEU A 137 8.40 9.09 6.61
CA LEU A 137 8.12 8.28 5.43
C LEU A 137 9.33 8.33 4.48
N PRO A 138 9.73 7.20 3.85
CA PRO A 138 10.75 7.23 2.81
C PRO A 138 10.38 8.15 1.65
N LYS A 139 11.38 8.78 1.03
CA LYS A 139 11.14 9.60 -0.17
C LYS A 139 10.60 8.72 -1.30
N GLY A 140 9.54 9.19 -1.96
CA GLY A 140 8.92 8.49 -3.10
C GLY A 140 8.25 7.17 -2.73
N ILE A 141 7.88 6.96 -1.46
CA ILE A 141 7.26 5.72 -0.98
C ILE A 141 5.96 5.35 -1.74
N PHE A 142 5.27 6.35 -2.32
CA PHE A 142 4.03 6.16 -3.09
C PHE A 142 4.19 6.39 -4.60
N ASN A 143 5.42 6.46 -5.11
CA ASN A 143 5.66 6.69 -6.54
C ASN A 143 5.04 5.57 -7.39
N GLY A 144 4.42 5.94 -8.51
CA GLY A 144 3.77 5.02 -9.44
C GLY A 144 2.42 4.45 -8.96
N LEU A 145 1.87 4.88 -7.82
CA LEU A 145 0.55 4.46 -7.34
C LEU A 145 -0.58 5.34 -7.93
N SER A 146 -0.62 5.48 -9.26
CA SER A 146 -1.56 6.38 -9.94
C SER A 146 -3.03 5.96 -9.83
N SER A 147 -3.30 4.71 -9.46
CA SER A 147 -4.65 4.18 -9.21
C SER A 147 -5.14 4.39 -7.77
N LEU A 148 -4.31 4.94 -6.87
CA LEU A 148 -4.66 5.07 -5.46
C LEU A 148 -5.73 6.14 -5.27
N GLU A 149 -6.84 5.74 -4.65
CA GLU A 149 -8.01 6.58 -4.37
C GLU A 149 -8.06 7.00 -2.89
N GLU A 150 -7.61 6.14 -1.98
CA GLU A 150 -7.66 6.40 -0.54
C GLU A 150 -6.31 6.17 0.15
N LEU A 151 -5.84 7.18 0.88
CA LEU A 151 -4.63 7.10 1.68
C LEU A 151 -4.86 7.61 3.10
N TYR A 152 -4.74 6.70 4.07
CA TYR A 152 -4.88 6.99 5.49
C TYR A 152 -3.53 6.88 6.20
N LEU A 153 -3.06 7.99 6.74
CA LEU A 153 -1.82 8.15 7.52
C LEU A 153 -2.11 8.72 8.92
N SER A 154 -3.38 8.77 9.33
CA SER A 154 -3.81 9.39 10.57
C SER A 154 -3.30 8.67 11.81
N ASP A 155 -3.19 9.39 12.93
CA ASP A 155 -2.76 8.85 14.23
C ASP A 155 -1.40 8.13 14.14
N ASN A 156 -0.40 8.91 13.72
CA ASN A 156 0.99 8.51 13.66
C ASN A 156 1.84 9.53 14.44
N LYS A 157 3.14 9.60 14.15
CA LYS A 157 4.11 10.52 14.79
C LYS A 157 4.92 11.29 13.74
N LEU A 158 4.31 11.55 12.57
CA LEU A 158 4.98 12.22 11.46
C LEU A 158 5.23 13.68 11.82
N MET A 159 6.49 14.08 11.81
CA MET A 159 6.90 15.47 12.09
C MET A 159 7.03 16.32 10.83
N SER A 160 7.26 15.67 9.69
CA SER A 160 7.33 16.27 8.36
C SER A 160 6.90 15.27 7.29
N LEU A 161 6.62 15.77 6.09
CA LEU A 161 6.39 14.98 4.89
C LEU A 161 7.52 15.26 3.88
N PRO A 162 8.04 14.24 3.17
CA PRO A 162 8.97 14.44 2.06
C PRO A 162 8.37 15.28 0.94
N ASP A 163 9.21 16.08 0.28
CA ASP A 163 8.81 16.86 -0.91
C ASP A 163 8.26 15.94 -2.01
N GLY A 164 7.12 16.32 -2.56
CA GLY A 164 6.47 15.61 -3.67
C GLY A 164 5.98 14.20 -3.34
N ILE A 165 5.79 13.85 -2.05
CA ILE A 165 5.35 12.50 -1.63
C ILE A 165 4.03 12.04 -2.27
N PHE A 166 3.19 12.98 -2.75
CA PHE A 166 1.88 12.69 -3.35
C PHE A 166 1.81 12.94 -4.87
N ASN A 167 2.91 13.33 -5.54
CA ASN A 167 2.89 13.80 -6.93
C ASN A 167 2.31 12.80 -7.94
N ASP A 168 2.48 11.51 -7.69
CA ASP A 168 2.01 10.45 -8.60
C ASP A 168 0.59 9.96 -8.28
N LEU A 169 -0.07 10.49 -7.25
CA LEU A 169 -1.38 10.04 -6.76
C LEU A 169 -2.53 10.76 -7.50
N SER A 170 -2.51 10.72 -8.83
CA SER A 170 -3.43 11.49 -9.67
C SER A 170 -4.92 11.10 -9.54
N SER A 171 -5.23 9.94 -8.95
CA SER A 171 -6.60 9.46 -8.74
C SER A 171 -7.06 9.61 -7.29
N LEU A 172 -6.28 10.26 -6.42
CA LEU A 172 -6.57 10.32 -4.99
C LEU A 172 -7.83 11.13 -4.71
N ILE A 173 -8.75 10.53 -3.97
CA ILE A 173 -10.05 11.09 -3.57
C ILE A 173 -10.02 11.46 -2.09
N TRP A 174 -9.40 10.62 -1.25
CA TRP A 174 -9.34 10.82 0.20
C TRP A 174 -7.90 10.75 0.72
N LEU A 175 -7.48 11.83 1.39
CA LEU A 175 -6.19 11.92 2.05
C LEU A 175 -6.37 12.34 3.50
N SER A 176 -5.90 11.49 4.41
CA SER A 176 -5.88 11.80 5.84
C SER A 176 -4.46 11.70 6.40
N VAL A 177 -3.93 12.83 6.85
CA VAL A 177 -2.67 12.96 7.61
C VAL A 177 -2.93 13.60 8.99
N SER A 178 -4.17 13.50 9.48
CA SER A 178 -4.60 14.06 10.77
C SER A 178 -3.95 13.35 11.96
N LYS A 179 -4.00 13.95 13.15
CA LYS A 179 -3.45 13.36 14.38
C LYS A 179 -1.98 12.95 14.23
N ASN A 180 -1.17 13.84 13.67
CA ASN A 180 0.27 13.69 13.54
C ASN A 180 0.97 14.85 14.28
N GLU A 181 2.27 15.00 14.08
CA GLU A 181 3.09 16.03 14.72
C GLU A 181 3.63 17.04 13.69
N LEU A 182 2.92 17.22 12.56
CA LEU A 182 3.38 18.06 11.45
C LEU A 182 3.46 19.51 11.86
N ILE A 183 4.61 20.15 11.66
CA ILE A 183 4.86 21.56 12.01
C ILE A 183 4.71 22.48 10.79
N THR A 184 5.10 21.99 9.61
CA THR A 184 5.03 22.67 8.32
C THR A 184 4.63 21.68 7.24
N LEU A 185 4.17 22.20 6.10
CA LEU A 185 3.97 21.43 4.88
C LEU A 185 4.99 21.88 3.83
N PRO A 186 5.54 20.96 3.01
CA PRO A 186 6.33 21.34 1.85
C PRO A 186 5.54 22.20 0.86
N GLU A 187 6.25 23.03 0.10
CA GLU A 187 5.66 23.81 -0.99
C GLU A 187 5.09 22.87 -2.07
N GLY A 188 3.87 23.16 -2.54
CA GLY A 188 3.21 22.36 -3.58
C GLY A 188 2.94 20.91 -3.19
N ILE A 189 2.85 20.59 -1.90
CA ILE A 189 2.68 19.21 -1.38
C ILE A 189 1.46 18.48 -1.98
N PHE A 190 0.43 19.21 -2.39
CA PHE A 190 -0.80 18.66 -2.97
C PHE A 190 -0.92 18.86 -4.49
N ASN A 191 0.16 19.27 -5.17
CA ASN A 191 0.15 19.47 -6.60
C ASN A 191 -0.23 18.18 -7.34
N GLY A 192 -1.16 18.30 -8.29
CA GLY A 192 -1.63 17.17 -9.12
C GLY A 192 -2.80 16.38 -8.53
N LEU A 193 -3.26 16.68 -7.31
CA LEU A 193 -4.39 16.00 -6.66
C LEU A 193 -5.75 16.61 -7.05
N SER A 194 -6.01 16.77 -8.35
CA SER A 194 -7.21 17.47 -8.86
C SER A 194 -8.53 16.76 -8.55
N PHE A 195 -8.50 15.47 -8.25
CA PHE A 195 -9.66 14.66 -7.86
C PHE A 195 -9.87 14.56 -6.34
N LEU A 196 -9.00 15.17 -5.53
CA LEU A 196 -9.10 15.08 -4.07
C LEU A 196 -10.37 15.75 -3.59
N GLU A 197 -11.22 14.98 -2.91
CA GLU A 197 -12.51 15.47 -2.38
C GLU A 197 -12.43 15.75 -0.87
N GLU A 198 -11.59 15.03 -0.14
CA GLU A 198 -11.42 15.21 1.30
C GLU A 198 -9.95 15.24 1.71
N LEU A 199 -9.59 16.30 2.43
CA LEU A 199 -8.27 16.49 3.00
C LEU A 199 -8.36 16.71 4.52
N SER A 200 -7.81 15.78 5.28
CA SER A 200 -7.74 15.88 6.74
C SER A 200 -6.31 16.18 7.21
N LEU A 201 -6.12 17.40 7.72
CA LEU A 201 -4.88 17.92 8.32
C LEU A 201 -5.06 18.29 9.80
N ASN A 202 -6.25 18.05 10.37
CA ASN A 202 -6.59 18.40 11.75
C ASN A 202 -5.72 17.66 12.78
N GLU A 203 -5.67 18.20 13.99
CA GLU A 203 -4.91 17.62 15.10
C GLU A 203 -3.41 17.44 14.77
N ASN A 204 -2.80 18.47 14.19
CA ASN A 204 -1.36 18.57 13.92
C ASN A 204 -0.77 19.79 14.68
N HIS A 205 0.44 20.20 14.32
CA HIS A 205 1.13 21.36 14.91
C HIS A 205 1.43 22.46 13.89
N LEU A 206 0.66 22.53 12.80
CA LEU A 206 0.86 23.49 11.72
C LEU A 206 0.69 24.91 12.25
N LYS A 207 1.71 25.75 12.04
CA LYS A 207 1.73 27.14 12.52
C LYS A 207 1.28 28.15 11.47
N ASP A 208 1.66 27.88 10.23
CA ASP A 208 1.41 28.72 9.07
C ASP A 208 1.14 27.83 7.85
N LEU A 209 0.45 28.39 6.87
CA LEU A 209 0.21 27.79 5.55
C LEU A 209 0.56 28.83 4.50
N SER A 210 1.11 28.40 3.36
CA SER A 210 1.30 29.29 2.21
C SER A 210 -0.04 29.60 1.54
N GLU A 211 -0.12 30.73 0.84
CA GLU A 211 -1.32 31.14 0.09
C GLU A 211 -1.72 30.06 -0.94
N GLU A 212 -0.74 29.53 -1.67
CA GLU A 212 -0.96 28.56 -2.76
C GLU A 212 -0.99 27.09 -2.28
N VAL A 213 -1.08 26.81 -0.97
CA VAL A 213 -0.92 25.42 -0.47
C VAL A 213 -1.99 24.47 -1.00
N PHE A 214 -3.19 24.98 -1.31
CA PHE A 214 -4.32 24.20 -1.80
C PHE A 214 -4.58 24.38 -3.30
N ASP A 215 -3.63 24.99 -4.02
CA ASP A 215 -3.76 25.20 -5.46
C ASP A 215 -3.97 23.89 -6.21
N GLY A 216 -4.87 23.93 -7.20
CA GLY A 216 -5.18 22.78 -8.04
C GLY A 216 -6.14 21.75 -7.43
N LEU A 217 -6.54 21.90 -6.16
CA LEU A 217 -7.54 21.03 -5.50
C LEU A 217 -8.98 21.38 -5.93
N SER A 218 -9.26 21.35 -7.23
CA SER A 218 -10.53 21.81 -7.81
C SER A 218 -11.76 21.00 -7.40
N SER A 219 -11.57 19.75 -6.98
CA SER A 219 -12.65 18.86 -6.52
C SER A 219 -12.84 18.82 -5.01
N LEU A 220 -12.09 19.63 -4.24
CA LEU A 220 -12.07 19.55 -2.78
C LEU A 220 -13.39 20.02 -2.17
N LYS A 221 -14.09 19.08 -1.52
CA LYS A 221 -15.38 19.33 -0.86
C LYS A 221 -15.24 19.55 0.63
N ARG A 222 -14.26 18.89 1.27
CA ARG A 222 -14.08 18.89 2.73
C ARG A 222 -12.62 19.07 3.10
N LEU A 223 -12.36 20.08 3.92
CA LEU A 223 -11.03 20.42 4.43
C LEU A 223 -11.07 20.54 5.95
N TYR A 224 -10.30 19.70 6.64
CA TYR A 224 -10.22 19.74 8.10
C TYR A 224 -8.86 20.27 8.55
N LEU A 225 -8.87 21.45 9.19
CA LEU A 225 -7.68 22.13 9.72
C LEU A 225 -7.73 22.35 11.23
N SER A 226 -8.78 21.89 11.92
CA SER A 226 -8.97 22.12 13.36
C SER A 226 -7.80 21.58 14.19
N ASP A 227 -7.66 22.08 15.41
CA ASP A 227 -6.68 21.57 16.39
C ASP A 227 -5.22 21.63 15.91
N ASN A 228 -4.91 22.60 15.05
CA ASN A 228 -3.56 23.01 14.69
C ASN A 228 -3.09 24.22 15.54
N LYS A 229 -1.95 24.82 15.19
CA LYS A 229 -1.39 26.04 15.82
C LYS A 229 -1.46 27.26 14.89
N LEU A 230 -2.38 27.22 13.92
CA LEU A 230 -2.61 28.28 12.94
C LEU A 230 -3.09 29.55 13.65
N ARG A 231 -2.39 30.66 13.44
CA ARG A 231 -2.77 31.97 14.00
C ARG A 231 -3.65 32.77 13.07
N ASN A 232 -3.30 32.75 11.79
CA ASN A 232 -4.03 33.41 10.72
C ASN A 232 -3.99 32.51 9.48
N LEU A 233 -4.94 32.71 8.58
CA LEU A 233 -4.90 32.14 7.25
C LEU A 233 -4.55 33.24 6.25
N PRO A 234 -3.62 33.02 5.30
CA PRO A 234 -3.36 33.95 4.21
C PRO A 234 -4.65 34.34 3.50
N LYS A 235 -4.73 35.61 3.10
CA LYS A 235 -5.79 36.05 2.19
C LYS A 235 -5.61 35.30 0.88
N GLY A 236 -6.66 34.62 0.41
CA GLY A 236 -6.60 33.87 -0.84
C GLY A 236 -6.27 32.38 -0.70
N ILE A 237 -6.04 31.87 0.52
CA ILE A 237 -5.73 30.43 0.71
C ILE A 237 -6.80 29.47 0.16
N PHE A 238 -8.04 29.94 -0.03
CA PHE A 238 -9.14 29.16 -0.58
C PHE A 238 -9.48 29.52 -2.03
N ASN A 239 -8.61 30.29 -2.70
CA ASN A 239 -8.80 30.63 -4.11
C ASN A 239 -8.87 29.35 -4.94
N GLY A 240 -9.81 29.29 -5.90
CA GLY A 240 -9.99 28.13 -6.77
C GLY A 240 -10.68 26.92 -6.15
N LEU A 241 -10.90 26.88 -4.83
CA LEU A 241 -11.63 25.81 -4.13
C LEU A 241 -13.15 25.97 -4.27
N ASN A 242 -13.65 25.93 -5.50
CA ASN A 242 -15.04 26.27 -5.84
C ASN A 242 -16.07 25.25 -5.32
N THR A 243 -15.64 24.07 -4.89
CA THR A 243 -16.50 22.97 -4.42
C THR A 243 -16.48 22.78 -2.91
N LEU A 244 -15.69 23.60 -2.19
CA LEU A 244 -15.52 23.51 -0.73
C LEU A 244 -16.80 23.92 0.00
N VAL A 245 -17.26 23.08 0.93
CA VAL A 245 -18.50 23.26 1.72
C VAL A 245 -18.18 23.68 3.16
#